data_AF-A0A061D7A3-F1
#
_entry.id   AF-A0A061D7A3-F1
#
_cell.length_a   1.000
_cell.length_b   1.000
_cell.length_c   1.000
_cell.angle_alpha   90.00
_cell.angle_beta   90.00
_cell.angle_gamma   90.00
#
_symmetry.space_group_name_H-M   'P 1'
#
loop_
_entity.id
_entity.type
_entity.pdbx_description
1 polymer ?
#
loop_
_entity_poly.entity_id
_entity_poly.type
_entity_poly.pdbx_seq_one_letter_code
_entity_poly.pdbx_strand_id
1 'polypeptide(L)'
;MKVTGAIRRSRLLRAPSIARTYCEKSFGGLAATGSAARIGANGAANSALCRHSGAIRSYVNLGRDWTPVRNQYTKYRITKPWTADSTYDDIFLAQPSREDLYAFSKELPVFLKFLKLLTKAQNRKEAFVEFAKRCENGLVVEKDVYVTKAELLDCMWRNGYSEGEIDAIKLGFPDDYRFHYPELAVTFDLTEEDCYAYCMRQRAANPEELIELKLKKPQNLISSYGLIFLGCWFGLSNAVLGNAWFFAKTLPFGAVFYMLAAYFQKTLKEMAWKEENALIDKAKEEKEYCENAIYSQLTTTDPRPEYMDTSRCADYVDKFKEEVANRMKEYRIALLQHMKSESARVMNERLQSMLLQENAMARSVQRIMVDELMAVFRETFAKNSRLQDAAINAAIAEVASETVKRDPVSTFFNDGLASFRSDKPSEIVKRCTAAFEAREKEFLDAFSIGEAEAAEVGALAKQCQDGNGMDLTRLSEEQLQRAQKLFDTFNHRFGYYVPRVPGTVGAMAKEGEAFIDEVNKEVSQCAQEVARARLGAFLRAFA
;
A
#
# COMPACT_ATOMS: atom_id res chain seq x y z
N MET A 1 -43.52 -9.98 3.06
CA MET A 1 -42.93 -11.23 3.62
C MET A 1 -41.86 -10.79 4.61
N LYS A 2 -42.11 -10.83 5.93
CA LYS A 2 -41.69 -11.91 6.86
C LYS A 2 -40.20 -12.24 6.70
N VAL A 3 -39.30 -12.17 7.69
CA VAL A 3 -39.42 -12.13 9.15
C VAL A 3 -38.10 -11.62 9.74
N THR A 4 -38.24 -10.98 10.89
CA THR A 4 -37.30 -10.58 11.95
C THR A 4 -36.20 -11.59 12.35
N GLY A 5 -35.02 -11.05 12.67
CA GLY A 5 -34.41 -11.15 14.02
C GLY A 5 -33.82 -12.48 14.52
N ALA A 6 -32.54 -12.43 14.92
CA ALA A 6 -32.04 -13.18 16.08
C ALA A 6 -30.81 -12.49 16.71
N ILE A 7 -31.02 -11.97 17.91
CA ILE A 7 -29.98 -11.56 18.88
C ILE A 7 -29.73 -12.76 19.81
N ARG A 8 -28.47 -13.08 20.14
CA ARG A 8 -28.00 -13.59 21.46
C ARG A 8 -26.47 -13.74 21.43
N ARG A 9 -25.69 -12.84 22.04
CA ARG A 9 -25.19 -12.83 23.43
C ARG A 9 -24.45 -14.10 23.90
N SER A 10 -23.15 -13.87 24.16
CA SER A 10 -22.32 -14.30 25.31
C SER A 10 -21.99 -15.79 25.51
N ARG A 11 -20.69 -16.11 25.59
CA ARG A 11 -20.02 -16.45 26.88
C ARG A 11 -18.53 -16.76 26.70
N LEU A 12 -17.71 -15.97 27.39
CA LEU A 12 -16.43 -16.34 27.98
C LEU A 12 -16.57 -17.62 28.86
N LEU A 13 -15.42 -18.27 29.10
CA LEU A 13 -15.11 -19.27 30.13
C LEU A 13 -15.45 -20.74 29.79
N ARG A 14 -14.43 -21.56 29.52
CA ARG A 14 -13.72 -22.41 30.50
C ARG A 14 -12.94 -23.51 29.78
N ALA A 15 -11.64 -23.58 30.04
CA ALA A 15 -10.87 -24.80 29.91
C ALA A 15 -11.38 -25.85 30.91
N PRO A 16 -11.34 -27.15 30.58
CA PRO A 16 -11.25 -28.19 31.57
C PRO A 16 -9.85 -28.80 31.55
N SER A 17 -9.09 -28.51 32.60
CA SER A 17 -8.11 -29.43 33.16
C SER A 17 -8.84 -30.66 33.69
N ILE A 18 -8.52 -31.86 33.23
CA ILE A 18 -8.76 -33.08 34.00
C ILE A 18 -7.50 -33.93 33.94
N ALA A 19 -6.71 -33.80 34.99
CA ALA A 19 -5.80 -34.82 35.47
C ALA A 19 -6.48 -35.52 36.67
N ARG A 20 -6.56 -36.85 36.64
CA ARG A 20 -6.50 -37.80 37.77
C ARG A 20 -6.96 -39.20 37.30
N THR A 21 -6.04 -40.13 37.10
CA THR A 21 -5.56 -41.17 38.04
C THR A 21 -6.56 -42.28 38.36
N TYR A 22 -6.24 -43.48 37.86
CA TYR A 22 -6.34 -44.81 38.47
C TYR A 22 -5.24 -45.63 37.74
N CYS A 23 -4.09 -46.00 38.34
CA CYS A 23 -3.85 -47.08 39.33
C CYS A 23 -4.74 -48.31 39.04
N GLU A 24 -4.29 -49.54 38.86
CA GLU A 24 -2.99 -50.21 39.00
C GLU A 24 -3.27 -51.68 38.59
N LYS A 25 -2.37 -52.37 37.88
CA LYS A 25 -1.94 -53.77 38.15
C LYS A 25 -1.03 -54.34 37.06
N SER A 26 0.25 -54.42 37.44
CA SER A 26 1.29 -55.41 37.15
C SER A 26 1.18 -56.34 35.92
N PHE A 27 2.24 -56.43 35.11
CA PHE A 27 3.26 -57.50 35.22
C PHE A 27 4.56 -57.08 34.49
N GLY A 28 5.71 -57.55 35.01
CA GLY A 28 7.08 -57.06 34.75
C GLY A 28 7.55 -57.08 33.30
N GLY A 29 8.57 -56.34 32.86
CA GLY A 29 9.65 -55.64 33.55
C GLY A 29 10.84 -55.54 32.60
N LEU A 30 11.43 -54.35 32.44
CA LEU A 30 12.86 -54.08 32.23
C LEU A 30 13.04 -52.59 31.92
N ALA A 31 13.85 -51.95 32.75
CA ALA A 31 14.13 -50.53 32.73
C ALA A 31 15.03 -50.13 31.56
N ALA A 32 14.68 -49.02 30.89
CA ALA A 32 15.65 -48.09 30.34
C ALA A 32 15.04 -46.67 30.44
N THR A 33 15.63 -45.89 31.33
CA THR A 33 15.31 -44.50 31.65
C THR A 33 15.44 -43.60 30.43
N GLY A 34 14.44 -42.75 30.22
CA GLY A 34 14.39 -41.82 29.09
C GLY A 34 15.27 -40.58 29.22
N SER A 35 15.37 -39.87 28.11
CA SER A 35 15.42 -38.41 28.11
C SER A 35 14.68 -37.91 26.87
N ALA A 36 13.49 -37.38 27.09
CA ALA A 36 12.77 -36.58 26.12
C ALA A 36 13.40 -35.18 26.12
N ALA A 37 14.09 -34.82 25.03
CA ALA A 37 14.61 -33.48 24.83
C ALA A 37 13.86 -32.82 23.66
N ARG A 38 13.37 -31.62 23.97
CA ARG A 38 12.58 -30.71 23.13
C ARG A 38 13.32 -30.39 21.83
N ILE A 39 12.63 -30.51 20.70
CA ILE A 39 13.09 -29.97 19.42
C ILE A 39 12.71 -28.49 19.40
N GLY A 40 13.68 -27.66 19.79
CA GLY A 40 13.72 -26.22 19.58
C GLY A 40 15.07 -25.89 18.96
N ALA A 41 15.06 -24.98 17.99
CA ALA A 41 16.19 -24.50 17.22
C ALA A 41 17.51 -24.37 18.01
N ASN A 42 18.61 -24.85 17.43
CA ASN A 42 19.93 -24.19 17.45
C ASN A 42 20.98 -25.07 16.75
N GLY A 43 21.22 -24.77 15.47
CA GLY A 43 22.44 -25.18 14.77
C GLY A 43 23.64 -24.38 15.26
N ALA A 44 24.16 -24.69 16.46
CA ALA A 44 25.43 -24.15 16.96
C ALA A 44 26.04 -24.93 18.14
N ALA A 45 25.48 -26.08 18.55
CA ALA A 45 25.85 -26.72 19.82
C ALA A 45 26.38 -28.17 19.70
N ASN A 46 27.01 -28.54 18.58
CA ASN A 46 27.65 -29.86 18.42
C ASN A 46 29.18 -29.86 18.40
N SER A 47 29.86 -28.74 18.69
CA SER A 47 31.33 -28.69 18.70
C SER A 47 31.97 -28.89 20.09
N ALA A 48 31.20 -29.11 21.16
CA ALA A 48 31.74 -29.10 22.51
C ALA A 48 31.23 -30.24 23.40
N LEU A 49 31.22 -31.50 22.94
CA LEU A 49 31.06 -32.66 23.83
C LEU A 49 31.48 -33.98 23.17
N CYS A 50 32.78 -34.13 22.87
CA CYS A 50 33.40 -35.44 22.60
C CYS A 50 34.91 -35.34 22.84
N ARG A 51 35.32 -35.27 24.12
CA ARG A 51 36.70 -35.52 24.51
C ARG A 51 36.78 -36.86 25.24
N HIS A 52 37.50 -37.79 24.61
CA HIS A 52 38.14 -38.99 25.17
C HIS A 52 37.24 -40.22 25.43
N SER A 53 37.02 -40.97 24.35
CA SER A 53 36.96 -42.44 24.31
C SER A 53 37.18 -42.84 22.84
N GLY A 54 37.86 -43.96 22.55
CA GLY A 54 38.38 -44.32 21.23
C GLY A 54 37.47 -43.92 20.07
N ALA A 55 38.00 -43.17 19.10
CA ALA A 55 37.24 -42.48 18.06
C ALA A 55 36.28 -43.42 17.32
N ILE A 56 35.03 -43.47 17.78
CA ILE A 56 33.93 -44.05 17.04
C ILE A 56 33.76 -43.15 15.81
N ARG A 57 34.12 -43.68 14.65
CA ARG A 57 34.00 -42.98 13.37
C ARG A 57 32.51 -42.74 13.12
N SER A 58 32.09 -41.48 13.17
CA SER A 58 30.72 -41.07 12.86
C SER A 58 30.71 -40.16 11.63
N TYR A 59 30.15 -40.65 10.53
CA TYR A 59 29.86 -39.83 9.35
C TYR A 59 28.42 -39.30 9.42
N VAL A 60 28.20 -38.12 8.85
CA VAL A 60 26.88 -37.47 8.79
C VAL A 60 26.44 -37.45 7.34
N ASN A 61 25.15 -37.67 7.09
CA ASN A 61 24.58 -37.44 5.77
C ASN A 61 24.46 -35.92 5.53
N LEU A 62 25.20 -35.41 4.54
CA LEU A 62 25.34 -33.97 4.26
C LEU A 62 24.38 -33.47 3.17
N GLY A 63 23.63 -34.37 2.53
CA GLY A 63 22.70 -34.01 1.46
C GLY A 63 21.64 -33.01 1.92
N ARG A 64 21.28 -32.07 1.04
CA ARG A 64 20.23 -31.06 1.30
C ARG A 64 18.84 -31.54 0.88
N ASP A 65 18.76 -32.64 0.14
CA ASP A 65 17.53 -33.14 -0.43
C ASP A 65 16.70 -33.92 0.59
N TRP A 66 15.39 -33.71 0.53
CA TRP A 66 14.43 -34.41 1.39
C TRP A 66 14.15 -35.83 0.91
N THR A 67 14.39 -36.12 -0.37
CA THR A 67 14.06 -37.40 -0.98
C THR A 67 15.17 -38.42 -0.75
N PRO A 68 14.93 -39.49 0.02
CA PRO A 68 15.93 -40.53 0.20
C PRO A 68 16.15 -41.29 -1.12
N VAL A 69 17.35 -41.20 -1.68
CA VAL A 69 17.72 -41.99 -2.85
C VAL A 69 18.10 -43.41 -2.39
N ARG A 70 17.40 -44.42 -2.91
CA ARG A 70 17.64 -45.83 -2.58
C ARG A 70 18.09 -46.58 -3.83
N ASN A 71 19.32 -47.12 -3.78
CA ASN A 71 19.91 -47.81 -4.93
C ASN A 71 19.69 -49.33 -4.88
N GLN A 72 19.51 -49.95 -6.04
CA GLN A 72 19.56 -51.40 -6.21
C GLN A 72 20.92 -51.78 -6.80
N TYR A 73 21.61 -52.73 -6.15
CA TYR A 73 22.89 -53.21 -6.67
C TYR A 73 22.70 -54.05 -7.94
N THR A 74 23.75 -54.09 -8.75
CA THR A 74 23.84 -55.03 -9.88
C THR A 74 24.93 -56.05 -9.63
N LYS A 75 25.02 -57.07 -10.49
CA LYS A 75 26.13 -58.02 -10.47
C LYS A 75 27.43 -57.46 -11.07
N TYR A 76 27.38 -56.27 -11.66
CA TYR A 76 28.51 -55.65 -12.36
C TYR A 76 29.25 -54.70 -11.42
N ARG A 77 30.57 -54.64 -11.55
CA ARG A 77 31.41 -53.67 -10.82
C ARG A 77 31.48 -52.36 -11.59
N ILE A 78 31.71 -51.27 -10.86
CA ILE A 78 31.98 -49.97 -11.47
C ILE A 78 33.28 -50.07 -12.26
N THR A 79 33.26 -49.67 -13.52
CA THR A 79 34.44 -49.58 -14.39
C THR A 79 34.71 -48.12 -14.73
N LYS A 80 35.98 -47.75 -14.74
CA LYS A 80 36.48 -46.41 -15.08
C LYS A 80 37.59 -46.55 -16.13
N PRO A 81 37.94 -45.48 -16.85
CA PRO A 81 39.05 -45.51 -17.80
C PRO A 81 40.35 -45.99 -17.16
N TRP A 82 41.16 -46.72 -17.93
CA TRP A 82 42.44 -47.23 -17.44
C TRP A 82 43.46 -46.10 -17.27
N THR A 83 44.11 -46.08 -16.11
CA THR A 83 45.21 -45.18 -15.75
C THR A 83 46.31 -46.00 -15.08
N ALA A 84 47.58 -45.61 -15.27
CA ALA A 84 48.73 -46.35 -14.74
C ALA A 84 49.10 -45.94 -13.31
N ASP A 85 48.67 -44.74 -12.92
CA ASP A 85 49.13 -43.96 -11.77
C ASP A 85 47.99 -43.58 -10.81
N SER A 86 46.74 -43.88 -11.15
CA SER A 86 45.57 -43.57 -10.32
C SER A 86 44.66 -44.77 -10.08
N THR A 87 43.78 -44.64 -9.09
CA THR A 87 42.74 -45.59 -8.73
C THR A 87 41.49 -44.85 -8.28
N TYR A 88 40.32 -45.47 -8.41
CA TYR A 88 39.05 -44.87 -8.02
C TYR A 88 38.53 -45.54 -6.75
N ASP A 89 38.18 -44.74 -5.76
CA ASP A 89 37.62 -45.24 -4.50
C ASP A 89 36.57 -44.26 -3.94
N ASP A 90 35.83 -44.71 -2.94
CA ASP A 90 34.85 -43.90 -2.22
C ASP A 90 35.54 -42.98 -1.20
N ILE A 91 35.07 -41.73 -1.12
CA ILE A 91 35.66 -40.70 -0.26
C ILE A 91 35.62 -41.04 1.23
N PHE A 92 34.55 -41.69 1.71
CA PHE A 92 34.38 -42.05 3.12
C PHE A 92 35.11 -43.35 3.48
N LEU A 93 35.27 -44.27 2.51
CA LEU A 93 36.04 -45.50 2.71
C LEU A 93 37.55 -45.23 2.67
N ALA A 94 38.01 -44.44 1.71
CA ALA A 94 39.44 -44.15 1.51
C ALA A 94 40.00 -43.13 2.51
N GLN A 95 39.17 -42.19 3.00
CA GLN A 95 39.59 -41.08 3.87
C GLN A 95 40.86 -40.38 3.35
N PRO A 96 40.86 -39.88 2.10
CA PRO A 96 42.08 -39.38 1.49
C PRO A 96 42.57 -38.10 2.16
N SER A 97 43.90 -38.02 2.34
CA SER A 97 44.55 -36.75 2.59
C SER A 97 44.76 -36.00 1.28
N ARG A 98 45.08 -34.70 1.34
CA ARG A 98 45.37 -33.89 0.14
C ARG A 98 46.44 -34.53 -0.75
N GLU A 99 47.47 -35.11 -0.15
CA GLU A 99 48.57 -35.77 -0.86
C GLU A 99 48.17 -37.07 -1.56
N ASP A 100 47.09 -37.71 -1.13
CA ASP A 100 46.60 -38.97 -1.70
C ASP A 100 45.76 -38.74 -2.96
N LEU A 101 45.22 -37.54 -3.12
CA LEU A 101 44.41 -37.16 -4.27
C LEU A 101 45.27 -37.08 -5.53
N TYR A 102 44.69 -37.50 -6.64
CA TYR A 102 45.34 -37.39 -7.95
C TYR A 102 45.33 -35.93 -8.43
N ALA A 103 46.49 -35.43 -8.85
CA ALA A 103 46.64 -34.07 -9.38
C ALA A 103 46.74 -34.09 -10.91
N PHE A 104 46.12 -33.13 -11.57
CA PHE A 104 46.17 -32.96 -13.02
C PHE A 104 46.37 -31.48 -13.39
N SER A 105 46.80 -31.21 -14.63
CA SER A 105 46.88 -29.84 -15.14
C SER A 105 45.57 -29.47 -15.83
N LYS A 106 44.91 -28.40 -15.37
CA LYS A 106 43.68 -27.85 -15.95
C LYS A 106 43.99 -26.59 -16.75
N GLU A 107 43.49 -26.54 -17.98
CA GLU A 107 43.54 -25.34 -18.83
C GLU A 107 42.48 -24.31 -18.42
N LEU A 108 42.89 -23.05 -18.23
CA LEU A 108 42.03 -21.98 -17.70
C LEU A 108 41.82 -20.74 -18.60
N PRO A 109 41.83 -20.81 -19.95
CA PRO A 109 41.74 -19.60 -20.78
C PRO A 109 40.40 -18.86 -20.64
N VAL A 110 39.29 -19.59 -20.45
CA VAL A 110 37.96 -19.01 -20.23
C VAL A 110 37.87 -18.38 -18.84
N PHE A 111 38.35 -19.09 -17.83
CA PHE A 111 38.38 -18.60 -16.45
C PHE A 111 39.24 -17.35 -16.29
N LEU A 112 40.44 -17.30 -16.90
CA LEU A 112 41.31 -16.13 -16.84
C LEU A 112 40.68 -14.89 -17.50
N LYS A 113 39.92 -15.06 -18.60
CA LYS A 113 39.18 -13.94 -19.21
C LYS A 113 38.12 -13.39 -18.25
N PHE A 114 37.37 -14.28 -17.60
CA PHE A 114 36.37 -13.92 -16.61
C PHE A 114 37.01 -13.26 -15.38
N LEU A 115 38.08 -13.84 -14.84
CA LEU A 115 38.81 -13.30 -13.69
C LEU A 115 39.40 -11.92 -14.00
N LYS A 116 39.90 -11.68 -15.22
CA LYS A 116 40.38 -10.36 -15.65
C LYS A 116 39.27 -9.31 -15.65
N LEU A 117 38.07 -9.67 -16.09
CA LEU A 117 36.91 -8.77 -16.06
C LEU A 117 36.52 -8.46 -14.61
N LEU A 118 36.42 -9.48 -13.77
CA LEU A 118 36.00 -9.39 -12.38
C LEU A 118 36.99 -8.60 -11.52
N THR A 119 38.29 -8.90 -11.62
CA THR A 119 39.35 -8.18 -10.89
C THR A 119 39.52 -6.73 -11.37
N LYS A 120 39.20 -6.44 -12.65
CA LYS A 120 39.13 -5.05 -13.15
C LYS A 120 37.93 -4.30 -12.54
N ALA A 121 36.77 -4.94 -12.42
CA ALA A 121 35.59 -4.35 -11.79
C ALA A 121 35.79 -4.13 -10.28
N GLN A 122 36.45 -5.06 -9.59
CA GLN A 122 36.73 -5.02 -8.14
C GLN A 122 38.03 -4.26 -7.78
N ASN A 123 38.70 -3.65 -8.76
CA ASN A 123 39.95 -2.89 -8.59
C ASN A 123 41.11 -3.67 -7.90
N ARG A 124 41.23 -4.98 -8.16
CA ARG A 124 42.27 -5.87 -7.58
C ARG A 124 43.08 -6.60 -8.66
N LYS A 125 43.68 -5.83 -9.56
CA LYS A 125 44.40 -6.34 -10.74
C LYS A 125 45.62 -7.19 -10.37
N GLU A 126 46.21 -6.96 -9.21
CA GLU A 126 47.39 -7.69 -8.73
C GLU A 126 47.11 -9.18 -8.54
N ALA A 127 45.94 -9.53 -7.96
CA ALA A 127 45.49 -10.91 -7.81
C ALA A 127 45.35 -11.64 -9.15
N PHE A 128 44.90 -10.94 -10.21
CA PHE A 128 44.87 -11.50 -11.56
C PHE A 128 46.28 -11.79 -12.09
N VAL A 129 47.21 -10.84 -11.92
CA VAL A 129 48.58 -11.01 -12.42
C VAL A 129 49.29 -12.15 -11.71
N GLU A 130 49.15 -12.26 -10.39
CA GLU A 130 49.72 -13.34 -9.60
C GLU A 130 49.15 -14.70 -10.00
N PHE A 131 47.82 -14.80 -10.09
CA PHE A 131 47.17 -16.04 -10.47
C PHE A 131 47.45 -16.45 -11.92
N ALA A 132 47.50 -15.48 -12.85
CA ALA A 132 47.84 -15.74 -14.24
C ALA A 132 49.28 -16.27 -14.41
N LYS A 133 50.24 -15.73 -13.64
CA LYS A 133 51.62 -16.26 -13.61
C LYS A 133 51.67 -17.69 -13.07
N ARG A 134 50.89 -18.00 -12.03
CA ARG A 134 50.80 -19.36 -11.47
C ARG A 134 50.20 -20.37 -12.46
N CYS A 135 49.32 -19.92 -13.36
CA CYS A 135 48.57 -20.78 -14.28
C CYS A 135 49.12 -20.79 -15.73
N GLU A 136 50.30 -20.23 -15.99
CA GLU A 136 50.83 -20.02 -17.36
C GLU A 136 50.96 -21.33 -18.17
N ASN A 137 51.29 -22.44 -17.52
CA ASN A 137 51.41 -23.77 -18.13
C ASN A 137 50.24 -24.71 -17.75
N GLY A 138 49.09 -24.13 -17.42
CA GLY A 138 47.96 -24.82 -16.81
C GLY A 138 48.05 -24.86 -15.28
N LEU A 139 46.89 -24.94 -14.63
CA LEU A 139 46.79 -25.01 -13.17
C LEU A 139 46.90 -26.47 -12.73
N VAL A 140 47.98 -26.81 -12.02
CA VAL A 140 48.11 -28.10 -11.35
C VAL A 140 47.24 -28.10 -10.10
N VAL A 141 46.21 -28.95 -10.08
CA VAL A 141 45.21 -29.04 -9.00
C VAL A 141 44.72 -30.47 -8.82
N GLU A 142 44.24 -30.81 -7.62
CA GLU A 142 43.62 -32.08 -7.29
C GLU A 142 42.31 -32.27 -8.08
N LYS A 143 42.18 -33.40 -8.77
CA LYS A 143 41.19 -33.63 -9.84
C LYS A 143 39.75 -33.60 -9.37
N ASP A 144 39.46 -34.26 -8.26
CA ASP A 144 38.10 -34.40 -7.75
C ASP A 144 37.81 -33.46 -6.57
N VAL A 145 38.51 -32.32 -6.48
CA VAL A 145 38.25 -31.26 -5.50
C VAL A 145 37.66 -30.03 -6.18
N TYR A 146 36.37 -30.10 -6.46
CA TYR A 146 35.66 -29.07 -7.21
C TYR A 146 34.21 -28.85 -6.72
N VAL A 147 33.64 -27.74 -7.18
CA VAL A 147 32.22 -27.39 -7.08
C VAL A 147 31.65 -27.30 -8.50
N THR A 148 30.45 -27.82 -8.70
CA THR A 148 29.78 -27.71 -10.02
C THR A 148 29.22 -26.30 -10.23
N LYS A 149 29.05 -25.89 -11.49
CA LYS A 149 28.40 -24.61 -11.81
C LYS A 149 27.03 -24.46 -11.13
N ALA A 150 26.21 -25.50 -11.13
CA ALA A 150 24.89 -25.47 -10.50
C ALA A 150 24.97 -25.23 -8.98
N GLU A 151 25.88 -25.92 -8.29
CA GLU A 151 26.13 -25.71 -6.85
C GLU A 151 26.64 -24.29 -6.56
N LEU A 152 27.51 -23.76 -7.42
CA LEU A 152 28.02 -22.39 -7.26
C LEU A 152 26.92 -21.35 -7.46
N LEU A 153 26.07 -21.51 -8.48
CA LEU A 153 24.95 -20.60 -8.75
C LEU A 153 23.90 -20.63 -7.62
N ASP A 154 23.58 -21.82 -7.12
CA ASP A 154 22.70 -21.97 -5.94
C ASP A 154 23.29 -21.28 -4.70
N CYS A 155 24.61 -21.43 -4.48
CA CYS A 155 25.31 -20.73 -3.42
C CYS A 155 25.24 -19.21 -3.59
N MET A 156 25.51 -18.69 -4.79
CA MET A 156 25.47 -17.25 -5.05
C MET A 156 24.08 -16.66 -4.88
N TRP A 157 23.04 -17.36 -5.36
CA TRP A 157 21.65 -16.91 -5.21
C TRP A 157 21.24 -16.81 -3.75
N ARG A 158 21.54 -17.85 -2.93
CA ARG A 158 21.24 -17.85 -1.49
C ARG A 158 21.97 -16.77 -0.71
N ASN A 159 23.16 -16.37 -1.16
CA ASN A 159 23.98 -15.34 -0.53
C ASN A 159 23.69 -13.92 -1.06
N GLY A 160 22.70 -13.75 -1.96
CA GLY A 160 22.24 -12.43 -2.40
C GLY A 160 23.14 -11.75 -3.43
N TYR A 161 23.89 -12.52 -4.23
CA TYR A 161 24.56 -11.96 -5.41
C TYR A 161 23.52 -11.44 -6.41
N SER A 162 23.89 -10.40 -7.16
CA SER A 162 22.97 -9.76 -8.11
C SER A 162 22.67 -10.68 -9.30
N GLU A 163 21.49 -10.53 -9.90
CA GLU A 163 21.12 -11.31 -11.09
C GLU A 163 22.13 -11.15 -12.24
N GLY A 164 22.69 -9.94 -12.41
CA GLY A 164 23.71 -9.68 -13.43
C GLY A 164 25.01 -10.47 -13.21
N GLU A 165 25.45 -10.65 -11.97
CA GLU A 165 26.63 -11.45 -11.64
C GLU A 165 26.37 -12.95 -11.82
N ILE A 166 25.19 -13.41 -11.41
CA ILE A 166 24.73 -14.78 -11.61
C ILE A 166 24.67 -15.11 -13.11
N ASP A 167 24.10 -14.21 -13.91
CA ASP A 167 23.97 -14.39 -15.36
C ASP A 167 25.33 -14.31 -16.07
N ALA A 168 26.27 -13.51 -15.57
CA ALA A 168 27.64 -13.49 -16.09
C ALA A 168 28.34 -14.85 -15.94
N ILE A 169 28.13 -15.55 -14.82
CA ILE A 169 28.67 -16.92 -14.63
C ILE A 169 27.87 -17.94 -15.45
N LYS A 170 26.55 -17.79 -15.55
CA LYS A 170 25.72 -18.66 -16.40
C LYS A 170 26.16 -18.63 -17.87
N LEU A 171 26.45 -17.44 -18.40
CA LEU A 171 26.85 -17.25 -19.80
C LEU A 171 28.36 -17.47 -20.02
N GLY A 172 29.18 -17.18 -19.01
CA GLY A 172 30.64 -17.24 -19.10
C GLY A 172 31.23 -18.65 -19.10
N PHE A 173 30.51 -19.63 -18.52
CA PHE A 173 31.01 -20.99 -18.35
C PHE A 173 30.01 -22.05 -18.87
N PRO A 174 30.49 -23.15 -19.45
CA PRO A 174 29.66 -24.32 -19.78
C PRO A 174 28.98 -24.94 -18.55
N ASP A 175 27.92 -25.71 -18.76
CA ASP A 175 27.15 -26.32 -17.66
C ASP A 175 27.90 -27.45 -16.94
N ASP A 176 28.80 -28.12 -17.63
CA ASP A 176 29.69 -29.17 -17.11
C ASP A 176 30.98 -28.61 -16.49
N TYR A 177 31.12 -27.28 -16.41
CA TYR A 177 32.30 -26.66 -15.85
C TYR A 177 32.45 -26.94 -14.34
N ARG A 178 33.65 -27.35 -13.94
CA ARG A 178 34.03 -27.68 -12.56
C ARG A 178 34.98 -26.62 -12.02
N PHE A 179 34.55 -25.85 -11.03
CA PHE A 179 35.38 -24.83 -10.39
C PHE A 179 36.20 -25.46 -9.26
N HIS A 180 37.53 -25.43 -9.36
CA HIS A 180 38.40 -25.94 -8.30
C HIS A 180 38.63 -24.89 -7.21
N TYR A 181 39.07 -25.34 -6.04
CA TYR A 181 39.27 -24.46 -4.89
C TYR A 181 40.21 -23.26 -5.15
N PRO A 182 41.29 -23.32 -5.98
CA PRO A 182 42.11 -22.12 -6.25
C PRO A 182 41.36 -21.10 -7.12
N GLU A 183 40.51 -21.57 -8.05
CA GLU A 183 39.67 -20.71 -8.88
C GLU A 183 38.64 -19.97 -8.02
N LEU A 184 38.02 -20.68 -7.07
CA LEU A 184 37.07 -20.09 -6.13
C LEU A 184 37.75 -19.09 -5.19
N ALA A 185 38.92 -19.45 -4.64
CA ALA A 185 39.71 -18.60 -3.76
C ALA A 185 40.03 -17.25 -4.41
N VAL A 186 40.56 -17.27 -5.64
CA VAL A 186 40.89 -16.01 -6.35
C VAL A 186 39.64 -15.26 -6.83
N THR A 187 38.54 -15.95 -7.13
CA THR A 187 37.30 -15.28 -7.60
C THR A 187 36.62 -14.52 -6.47
N PHE A 188 36.58 -15.11 -5.27
CA PHE A 188 35.86 -14.56 -4.11
C PHE A 188 36.75 -13.93 -3.05
N ASP A 189 38.07 -13.89 -3.27
CA ASP A 189 39.06 -13.36 -2.32
C ASP A 189 39.02 -14.11 -0.97
N LEU A 190 39.02 -15.44 -1.07
CA LEU A 190 38.97 -16.38 0.06
C LEU A 190 40.27 -17.17 0.18
N THR A 191 40.47 -17.84 1.32
CA THR A 191 41.62 -18.72 1.51
C THR A 191 41.45 -20.03 0.73
N GLU A 192 42.55 -20.58 0.20
CA GLU A 192 42.50 -21.86 -0.50
C GLU A 192 42.10 -23.02 0.42
N GLU A 193 42.44 -22.96 1.71
CA GLU A 193 42.10 -23.99 2.70
C GLU A 193 40.60 -24.06 2.93
N ASP A 194 39.93 -22.91 3.08
CA ASP A 194 38.48 -22.85 3.24
C ASP A 194 37.76 -23.34 1.97
N CYS A 195 38.23 -22.91 0.80
CA CYS A 195 37.68 -23.37 -0.47
C CYS A 195 37.91 -24.88 -0.67
N TYR A 196 39.07 -25.41 -0.27
CA TYR A 196 39.36 -26.85 -0.31
C TYR A 196 38.40 -27.63 0.59
N ALA A 197 38.25 -27.20 1.85
CA ALA A 197 37.34 -27.82 2.80
C ALA A 197 35.88 -27.76 2.32
N TYR A 198 35.47 -26.65 1.69
CA TYR A 198 34.14 -26.51 1.11
C TYR A 198 33.93 -27.47 -0.07
N CYS A 199 34.86 -27.54 -1.03
CA CYS A 199 34.80 -28.48 -2.14
C CYS A 199 34.70 -29.92 -1.64
N MET A 200 35.52 -30.30 -0.65
CA MET A 200 35.48 -31.65 -0.07
C MET A 200 34.14 -31.96 0.61
N ARG A 201 33.52 -30.99 1.29
CA ARG A 201 32.17 -31.16 1.86
C ARG A 201 31.11 -31.34 0.78
N GLN A 202 31.21 -30.61 -0.34
CA GLN A 202 30.26 -30.74 -1.45
C GLN A 202 30.41 -32.09 -2.17
N ARG A 203 31.63 -32.57 -2.36
CA ARG A 203 31.86 -33.93 -2.88
C ARG A 203 31.37 -35.00 -1.90
N ALA A 204 31.59 -34.81 -0.60
CA ALA A 204 31.08 -35.72 0.44
C ALA A 204 29.54 -35.69 0.57
N ALA A 205 28.87 -34.64 0.10
CA ALA A 205 27.40 -34.59 0.03
C ALA A 205 26.84 -35.46 -1.11
N ASN A 206 27.66 -35.74 -2.14
CA ASN A 206 27.34 -36.62 -3.27
C ASN A 206 28.37 -37.77 -3.37
N PRO A 207 28.44 -38.66 -2.36
CA PRO A 207 29.49 -39.68 -2.27
C PRO A 207 29.36 -40.79 -3.33
N GLU A 208 28.27 -40.84 -4.09
CA GLU A 208 28.08 -41.82 -5.16
C GLU A 208 29.12 -41.69 -6.28
N GLU A 209 29.71 -40.50 -6.44
CA GLU A 209 30.81 -40.25 -7.36
C GLU A 209 32.14 -40.68 -6.75
N LEU A 210 32.74 -41.74 -7.31
CA LEU A 210 34.09 -42.15 -6.94
C LEU A 210 35.12 -41.06 -7.23
N ILE A 211 36.06 -40.90 -6.32
CA ILE A 211 37.17 -39.96 -6.43
C ILE A 211 38.44 -40.67 -6.90
N GLU A 212 39.27 -39.93 -7.62
CA GLU A 212 40.53 -40.41 -8.17
C GLU A 212 41.70 -40.14 -7.23
N LEU A 213 42.33 -41.23 -6.81
CA LEU A 213 43.43 -41.27 -5.86
C LEU A 213 44.71 -41.74 -6.55
N LYS A 214 45.87 -41.38 -6.00
CA LYS A 214 47.14 -41.93 -6.44
C LYS A 214 47.20 -43.43 -6.17
N LEU A 215 47.63 -44.20 -7.16
CA LEU A 215 47.75 -45.64 -7.04
C LEU A 215 48.84 -46.01 -6.03
N LYS A 216 48.44 -46.54 -4.87
CA LYS A 216 49.34 -47.15 -3.89
C LYS A 216 49.40 -48.66 -4.13
N LYS A 217 50.61 -49.20 -4.30
CA LYS A 217 50.78 -50.66 -4.38
C LYS A 217 50.30 -51.30 -3.07
N PRO A 218 49.65 -52.48 -3.13
CA PRO A 218 49.20 -53.16 -1.93
C PRO A 218 50.37 -53.42 -0.98
N GLN A 219 50.12 -53.25 0.31
CA GLN A 219 51.11 -53.46 1.37
C GLN A 219 50.84 -54.79 2.08
N ASN A 220 51.86 -55.33 2.75
CA ASN A 220 51.77 -56.51 3.62
C ASN A 220 51.38 -57.83 2.92
N LEU A 221 51.63 -58.01 1.62
CA LEU A 221 51.21 -59.22 0.89
C LEU A 221 51.75 -60.52 1.49
N ILE A 222 53.02 -60.54 1.90
CA ILE A 222 53.67 -61.75 2.44
C ILE A 222 53.05 -62.13 3.80
N SER A 223 52.82 -61.14 4.67
CA SER A 223 52.16 -61.37 5.96
C SER A 223 50.72 -61.85 5.75
N SER A 224 49.98 -61.19 4.86
CA SER A 224 48.61 -61.58 4.52
C SER A 224 48.55 -63.00 3.95
N TYR A 225 49.49 -63.37 3.08
CA TYR A 225 49.60 -64.74 2.55
C TYR A 225 49.83 -65.77 3.67
N GLY A 226 50.78 -65.51 4.57
CA GLY A 226 51.05 -66.39 5.71
C GLY A 226 49.83 -66.56 6.62
N LEU A 227 49.11 -65.48 6.90
CA LEU A 227 47.88 -65.51 7.70
C LEU A 227 46.74 -66.27 7.01
N ILE A 228 46.53 -66.06 5.71
CA ILE A 228 45.53 -66.79 4.93
C ILE A 228 45.88 -68.29 4.92
N PHE A 229 47.14 -68.63 4.67
CA PHE A 229 47.60 -70.02 4.68
C PHE A 229 47.33 -70.68 6.04
N LEU A 230 47.72 -70.03 7.14
CA LEU A 230 47.50 -70.53 8.49
C LEU A 230 46.01 -70.72 8.80
N GLY A 231 45.19 -69.73 8.42
CA GLY A 231 43.74 -69.76 8.60
C GLY A 231 43.08 -70.88 7.81
N CYS A 232 43.44 -71.08 6.54
CA CYS A 232 42.92 -72.16 5.72
C CYS A 232 43.40 -73.53 6.22
N TRP A 233 44.68 -73.65 6.61
CA TRP A 233 45.25 -74.89 7.12
C TRP A 233 44.49 -75.39 8.35
N PHE A 234 44.29 -74.53 9.35
CA PHE A 234 43.55 -74.91 10.56
C PHE A 234 42.04 -74.97 10.33
N GLY A 235 41.48 -74.06 9.54
CA GLY A 235 40.04 -73.92 9.34
C GLY A 235 39.43 -74.98 8.42
N LEU A 236 40.20 -75.56 7.50
CA LEU A 236 39.71 -76.56 6.53
C LEU A 236 40.22 -77.99 6.82
N SER A 237 41.21 -78.17 7.69
CA SER A 237 41.64 -79.51 8.15
C SER A 237 40.68 -80.08 9.20
N ASN A 238 39.38 -80.08 8.90
CA ASN A 238 38.31 -80.63 9.72
C ASN A 238 37.14 -81.08 8.84
N ALA A 239 36.17 -81.80 9.42
CA ALA A 239 35.01 -82.30 8.69
C ALA A 239 33.78 -81.38 8.79
N VAL A 240 33.93 -80.08 9.10
CA VAL A 240 32.79 -79.17 9.35
C VAL A 240 31.88 -79.07 8.12
N LEU A 241 32.45 -78.94 6.92
CA LEU A 241 31.69 -78.84 5.66
C LEU A 241 31.16 -80.18 5.14
N GLY A 242 31.64 -81.31 5.68
CA GLY A 242 31.19 -82.66 5.33
C GLY A 242 30.26 -83.29 6.35
N ASN A 243 29.95 -82.58 7.45
CA ASN A 243 29.14 -83.12 8.54
C ASN A 243 27.65 -83.14 8.19
N ALA A 244 26.92 -84.11 8.74
CA ALA A 244 25.46 -84.19 8.63
C ALA A 244 24.77 -82.90 9.11
N TRP A 245 25.31 -82.21 10.12
CA TRP A 245 24.80 -80.92 10.56
C TRP A 245 24.83 -79.86 9.46
N PHE A 246 25.90 -79.82 8.66
CA PHE A 246 26.03 -78.88 7.56
C PHE A 246 24.96 -79.12 6.49
N PHE A 247 24.76 -80.39 6.09
CA PHE A 247 23.75 -80.76 5.09
C PHE A 247 22.31 -80.70 5.61
N ALA A 248 22.06 -80.92 6.89
CA ALA A 248 20.71 -80.94 7.45
C ALA A 248 20.24 -79.58 7.98
N LYS A 249 21.17 -78.70 8.38
CA LYS A 249 20.86 -77.41 9.00
C LYS A 249 21.46 -76.24 8.24
N THR A 250 22.78 -76.17 8.14
CA THR A 250 23.44 -74.97 7.58
C THR A 250 23.03 -74.72 6.12
N LEU A 251 23.10 -75.74 5.27
CA LEU A 251 22.80 -75.62 3.85
C LEU A 251 21.30 -75.41 3.60
N PRO A 252 20.36 -76.18 4.20
CA PRO A 252 18.94 -75.95 3.99
C PRO A 252 18.47 -74.59 4.50
N PHE A 253 18.89 -74.17 5.71
CA PHE A 253 18.49 -72.87 6.25
C PHE A 253 19.10 -71.72 5.44
N GLY A 254 20.40 -71.80 5.14
CA GLY A 254 21.07 -70.78 4.32
C GLY A 254 20.45 -70.65 2.93
N ALA A 255 20.18 -71.77 2.26
CA ALA A 255 19.56 -71.80 0.94
C ALA A 255 18.12 -71.25 0.98
N VAL A 256 17.30 -71.66 1.95
CA VAL A 256 15.92 -71.15 2.08
C VAL A 256 15.92 -69.66 2.40
N PHE A 257 16.74 -69.18 3.32
CA PHE A 257 16.85 -67.74 3.61
C PHE A 257 17.29 -66.95 2.39
N TYR A 258 18.29 -67.44 1.65
CA TYR A 258 18.75 -66.78 0.44
C TYR A 258 17.68 -66.77 -0.66
N MET A 259 16.98 -67.88 -0.89
CA MET A 259 15.90 -67.97 -1.88
C MET A 259 14.74 -67.05 -1.53
N LEU A 260 14.30 -67.03 -0.27
CA LEU A 260 13.24 -66.13 0.19
C LEU A 260 13.66 -64.67 0.11
N ALA A 261 14.88 -64.33 0.55
CA ALA A 261 15.39 -62.98 0.49
C ALA A 261 15.58 -62.49 -0.95
N ALA A 262 16.03 -63.35 -1.86
CA ALA A 262 16.18 -63.03 -3.28
C ALA A 262 14.82 -62.86 -3.98
N TYR A 263 13.84 -63.72 -3.67
CA TYR A 263 12.51 -63.67 -4.26
C TYR A 263 11.68 -62.48 -3.75
N PHE A 264 11.72 -62.20 -2.45
CA PHE A 264 10.94 -61.13 -1.79
C PHE A 264 11.73 -59.85 -1.51
N GLN A 265 12.92 -59.69 -2.10
CA GLN A 265 13.84 -58.59 -1.78
C GLN A 265 13.17 -57.21 -1.87
N LYS A 266 12.40 -56.98 -2.95
CA LYS A 266 11.72 -55.71 -3.20
C LYS A 266 10.61 -55.48 -2.17
N THR A 267 9.76 -56.47 -1.94
CA THR A 267 8.63 -56.38 -1.00
C THR A 267 9.09 -56.11 0.43
N LEU A 268 10.16 -56.78 0.88
CA LEU A 268 10.71 -56.56 2.23
C LEU A 268 11.24 -55.13 2.38
N LYS A 269 11.95 -54.61 1.36
CA LYS A 269 12.44 -53.23 1.35
C LYS A 269 11.31 -52.21 1.36
N GLU A 270 10.29 -52.40 0.52
CA GLU A 270 9.13 -51.52 0.46
C GLU A 270 8.36 -51.50 1.78
N MET A 271 8.19 -52.65 2.44
CA MET A 271 7.57 -52.70 3.76
C MET A 271 8.38 -51.94 4.82
N ALA A 272 9.71 -52.10 4.81
CA ALA A 272 10.59 -51.41 5.76
C ALA A 272 10.63 -49.88 5.52
N TRP A 273 10.63 -49.44 4.26
CA TRP A 273 10.69 -48.01 3.90
C TRP A 273 9.35 -47.30 3.96
N LYS A 274 8.23 -48.02 4.03
CA LYS A 274 6.89 -47.43 4.01
C LYS A 274 6.68 -46.42 5.13
N GLU A 275 7.06 -46.77 6.35
CA GLU A 275 6.89 -45.89 7.52
C GLU A 275 7.85 -44.71 7.45
N GLU A 276 9.13 -44.95 7.11
CA GLU A 276 10.14 -43.91 6.97
C GLU A 276 9.74 -42.86 5.92
N ASN A 277 9.30 -43.30 4.73
CA ASN A 277 8.84 -42.40 3.67
C ASN A 277 7.62 -41.59 4.12
N ALA A 278 6.64 -42.22 4.77
CA ALA A 278 5.46 -41.51 5.26
C ALA A 278 5.82 -40.45 6.31
N LEU A 279 6.83 -40.70 7.16
CA LEU A 279 7.31 -39.73 8.13
C LEU A 279 8.07 -38.57 7.46
N ILE A 280 8.88 -38.85 6.44
CA ILE A 280 9.60 -37.83 5.66
C ILE A 280 8.61 -36.94 4.91
N ASP A 281 7.63 -37.54 4.23
CA ASP A 281 6.59 -36.82 3.49
C ASP A 281 5.78 -35.92 4.42
N LYS A 282 5.34 -36.45 5.57
CA LYS A 282 4.62 -35.65 6.57
C LYS A 282 5.47 -34.50 7.12
N ALA A 283 6.74 -34.73 7.42
CA ALA A 283 7.64 -33.68 7.90
C ALA A 283 7.87 -32.59 6.84
N LYS A 284 7.97 -32.98 5.57
CA LYS A 284 8.10 -32.06 4.44
C LYS A 284 6.82 -31.23 4.27
N GLU A 285 5.64 -31.86 4.29
CA GLU A 285 4.35 -31.18 4.21
C GLU A 285 4.15 -30.19 5.35
N GLU A 286 4.46 -30.57 6.60
CA GLU A 286 4.35 -29.69 7.76
C GLU A 286 5.30 -28.48 7.64
N LYS A 287 6.55 -28.72 7.21
CA LYS A 287 7.52 -27.66 6.95
C LYS A 287 7.01 -26.69 5.86
N GLU A 288 6.60 -27.21 4.70
CA GLU A 288 6.10 -26.40 3.59
C GLU A 288 4.85 -25.61 3.99
N TYR A 289 3.92 -26.22 4.75
CA TYR A 289 2.75 -25.53 5.27
C TYR A 289 3.13 -24.37 6.19
N CYS A 290 4.08 -24.58 7.12
CA CYS A 290 4.51 -23.54 8.05
C CYS A 290 5.29 -22.42 7.35
N GLU A 291 6.21 -22.75 6.45
CA GLU A 291 6.96 -21.76 5.66
C GLU A 291 6.01 -20.92 4.81
N ASN A 292 5.03 -21.54 4.15
CA ASN A 292 4.03 -20.82 3.36
C ASN A 292 3.11 -19.97 4.22
N ALA A 293 2.67 -20.44 5.39
CA ALA A 293 1.82 -19.67 6.30
C ALA A 293 2.55 -18.44 6.86
N ILE A 294 3.82 -18.60 7.24
CA ILE A 294 4.67 -17.48 7.68
C ILE A 294 4.90 -16.52 6.51
N TYR A 295 5.23 -17.05 5.33
CA TYR A 295 5.44 -16.24 4.15
C TYR A 295 4.17 -15.47 3.75
N SER A 296 2.99 -16.08 3.76
CA SER A 296 1.72 -15.39 3.45
C SER A 296 1.32 -14.39 4.51
N GLN A 297 1.69 -14.61 5.78
CA GLN A 297 1.47 -13.60 6.82
C GLN A 297 2.41 -12.39 6.63
N LEU A 298 3.61 -12.62 6.10
CA LEU A 298 4.59 -11.57 5.80
C LEU A 298 4.34 -10.89 4.45
N THR A 299 3.84 -11.61 3.44
CA THR A 299 3.72 -11.16 2.06
C THR A 299 2.26 -11.05 1.60
N THR A 300 2.01 -10.03 0.79
CA THR A 300 0.74 -9.47 0.28
C THR A 300 -0.13 -10.41 -0.60
N THR A 301 -0.21 -11.72 -0.36
CA THR A 301 -1.10 -12.61 -1.15
C THR A 301 -2.50 -12.79 -0.56
N ASP A 302 -2.73 -12.38 0.69
CA ASP A 302 -4.08 -12.17 1.26
C ASP A 302 -4.46 -10.67 1.09
N PRO A 303 -5.73 -10.27 0.86
CA PRO A 303 -6.13 -8.90 0.52
C PRO A 303 -5.82 -7.80 1.57
N ARG A 304 -5.10 -8.12 2.63
CA ARG A 304 -4.68 -7.19 3.70
C ARG A 304 -3.27 -7.56 4.17
N PRO A 305 -2.21 -6.91 3.70
CA PRO A 305 -0.89 -7.06 4.30
C PRO A 305 -0.93 -6.51 5.72
N GLU A 306 -0.95 -7.39 6.72
CA GLU A 306 -1.07 -6.98 8.12
C GLU A 306 0.19 -6.26 8.64
N TYR A 307 1.39 -6.56 8.09
CA TYR A 307 2.65 -6.13 8.73
C TYR A 307 3.64 -5.37 7.83
N MET A 308 3.75 -5.64 6.52
CA MET A 308 4.75 -4.97 5.67
C MET A 308 4.43 -3.50 5.36
N ASP A 309 3.15 -3.15 5.19
CA ASP A 309 2.72 -1.77 4.90
C ASP A 309 2.67 -0.88 6.15
N THR A 310 2.93 -1.41 7.34
CA THR A 310 2.96 -0.62 8.58
C THR A 310 4.06 0.44 8.57
N SER A 311 5.13 0.20 7.83
CA SER A 311 6.23 1.15 7.61
C SER A 311 5.75 2.44 6.92
N ARG A 312 4.76 2.36 6.03
CA ARG A 312 4.21 3.52 5.29
C ARG A 312 3.36 4.44 6.14
N CYS A 313 2.91 3.98 7.31
CA CYS A 313 2.12 4.79 8.23
C CYS A 313 2.91 6.03 8.68
N ALA A 314 4.21 5.86 8.95
CA ALA A 314 5.10 6.97 9.30
C ALA A 314 5.17 8.01 8.17
N ASP A 315 5.37 7.56 6.93
CA ASP A 315 5.41 8.44 5.76
C ASP A 315 4.13 9.27 5.59
N TYR A 316 2.95 8.70 5.92
CA TYR A 316 1.68 9.43 5.86
C TYR A 316 1.56 10.49 6.97
N VAL A 317 2.03 10.18 8.18
CA VAL A 317 2.02 11.14 9.29
C VAL A 317 2.99 12.29 9.02
N ASP A 318 4.16 12.01 8.44
CA ASP A 318 5.15 13.04 8.10
C ASP A 318 4.62 14.01 7.04
N LYS A 319 3.90 13.50 6.03
CA LYS A 319 3.29 14.33 4.97
C LYS A 319 2.10 15.17 5.45
N PHE A 320 1.43 14.76 6.53
CA PHE A 320 0.20 15.40 7.00
C PHE A 320 0.37 16.91 7.25
N LYS A 321 1.47 17.31 7.89
CA LYS A 321 1.73 18.72 8.23
C LYS A 321 1.87 19.58 6.96
N GLU A 322 2.63 19.11 5.99
CA GLU A 322 2.87 19.83 4.74
C GLU A 322 1.59 19.93 3.89
N GLU A 323 0.86 18.81 3.77
CA GLU A 323 -0.40 18.76 3.04
C GLU A 323 -1.45 19.70 3.63
N VAL A 324 -1.63 19.70 4.96
CA VAL A 324 -2.57 20.60 5.64
C VAL A 324 -2.16 22.06 5.46
N ALA A 325 -0.87 22.39 5.58
CA ALA A 325 -0.39 23.75 5.39
C ALA A 325 -0.64 24.28 3.96
N ASN A 326 -0.45 23.43 2.95
CA ASN A 326 -0.72 23.77 1.55
C ASN A 326 -2.23 23.88 1.28
N ARG A 327 -3.03 22.92 1.73
CA ARG A 327 -4.50 22.98 1.59
C ARG A 327 -5.11 24.19 2.29
N MET A 328 -4.58 24.62 3.43
CA MET A 328 -5.05 25.83 4.11
C MET A 328 -4.81 27.11 3.29
N LYS A 329 -3.72 27.18 2.51
CA LYS A 329 -3.48 28.31 1.59
C LYS A 329 -4.49 28.30 0.44
N GLU A 330 -4.69 27.15 -0.18
CA GLU A 330 -5.67 26.97 -1.26
C GLU A 330 -7.10 27.28 -0.78
N TYR A 331 -7.45 26.82 0.42
CA TYR A 331 -8.75 27.07 1.04
C TYR A 331 -9.02 28.57 1.26
N ARG A 332 -8.02 29.34 1.71
CA ARG A 332 -8.15 30.80 1.88
C ARG A 332 -8.42 31.50 0.55
N ILE A 333 -7.74 31.09 -0.53
CA ILE A 333 -7.96 31.64 -1.88
C ILE A 333 -9.38 31.29 -2.36
N ALA A 334 -9.80 30.04 -2.20
CA ALA A 334 -11.14 29.59 -2.56
C ALA A 334 -12.24 30.32 -1.78
N LEU A 335 -12.03 30.57 -0.48
CA LEU A 335 -12.97 31.32 0.36
C LEU A 335 -13.15 32.76 -0.13
N LEU A 336 -12.06 33.45 -0.49
CA LEU A 336 -12.13 34.80 -1.05
C LEU A 336 -12.86 34.83 -2.41
N GLN A 337 -12.61 33.83 -3.26
CA GLN A 337 -13.33 33.69 -4.53
C GLN A 337 -14.83 33.45 -4.30
N HIS A 338 -15.18 32.60 -3.33
CA HIS A 338 -16.56 32.35 -2.94
C HIS A 338 -17.26 33.62 -2.41
N MET A 339 -16.58 34.40 -1.58
CA MET A 339 -17.11 35.69 -1.09
C MET A 339 -17.34 36.68 -2.25
N LYS A 340 -16.42 36.73 -3.22
CA LYS A 340 -16.57 37.55 -4.43
C LYS A 340 -17.76 37.11 -5.29
N SER A 341 -17.92 35.80 -5.51
CA SER A 341 -19.04 35.27 -6.29
C SER A 341 -20.37 35.51 -5.60
N GLU A 342 -20.45 35.34 -4.27
CA GLU A 342 -21.67 35.62 -3.52
C GLU A 342 -22.02 37.11 -3.54
N SER A 343 -21.04 38.01 -3.38
CA SER A 343 -21.28 39.44 -3.51
C SER A 343 -21.81 39.82 -4.89
N ALA A 344 -21.29 39.22 -5.96
CA ALA A 344 -21.78 39.44 -7.31
C ALA A 344 -23.19 38.86 -7.50
N ARG A 345 -23.47 37.67 -6.93
CA ARG A 345 -24.79 37.01 -7.00
C ARG A 345 -25.87 37.86 -6.34
N VAL A 346 -25.65 38.28 -5.09
CA VAL A 346 -26.63 39.09 -4.33
C VAL A 346 -26.88 40.43 -5.03
N MET A 347 -25.84 41.08 -5.54
CA MET A 347 -25.99 42.33 -6.29
C MET A 347 -26.79 42.13 -7.59
N ASN A 348 -26.49 41.06 -8.35
CA ASN A 348 -27.23 40.75 -9.58
C ASN A 348 -28.71 40.43 -9.30
N GLU A 349 -29.00 39.63 -8.26
CA GLU A 349 -30.38 39.37 -7.83
C GLU A 349 -31.10 40.67 -7.49
N ARG A 350 -30.40 41.61 -6.85
CA ARG A 350 -30.99 42.90 -6.50
C ARG A 350 -31.25 43.78 -7.71
N LEU A 351 -30.30 43.89 -8.64
CA LEU A 351 -30.48 44.62 -9.90
C LEU A 351 -31.60 44.02 -10.76
N GLN A 352 -31.72 42.69 -10.80
CA GLN A 352 -32.83 42.02 -11.48
C GLN A 352 -34.18 42.34 -10.81
N SER A 353 -34.24 42.32 -9.48
CA SER A 353 -35.45 42.71 -8.74
C SER A 353 -35.83 44.17 -9.00
N MET A 354 -34.87 45.09 -9.07
CA MET A 354 -35.11 46.49 -9.41
C MET A 354 -35.69 46.62 -10.82
N LEU A 355 -35.07 45.97 -11.80
CA LEU A 355 -35.53 45.98 -13.19
C LEU A 355 -36.94 45.39 -13.34
N LEU A 356 -37.27 44.31 -12.61
CA LEU A 356 -38.61 43.71 -12.64
C LEU A 356 -39.66 44.66 -12.04
N GLN A 357 -39.36 45.34 -10.93
CA GLN A 357 -40.27 46.30 -10.31
C GLN A 357 -40.42 47.57 -11.15
N GLU A 358 -39.35 48.07 -11.77
CA GLU A 358 -39.41 49.21 -12.71
C GLU A 358 -40.31 48.87 -13.91
N ASN A 359 -40.16 47.69 -14.51
CA ASN A 359 -41.03 47.23 -15.59
C ASN A 359 -42.50 47.08 -15.14
N ALA A 360 -42.74 46.59 -13.92
CA ALA A 360 -44.08 46.50 -13.36
C ALA A 360 -44.69 47.90 -13.13
N MET A 361 -43.89 48.85 -12.64
CA MET A 361 -44.29 50.24 -12.48
C MET A 361 -44.65 50.87 -13.83
N ALA A 362 -43.80 50.73 -14.86
CA ALA A 362 -44.06 51.23 -16.20
C ALA A 362 -45.38 50.69 -16.78
N ARG A 363 -45.64 49.39 -16.64
CA ARG A 363 -46.90 48.76 -17.07
C ARG A 363 -48.10 49.26 -16.26
N SER A 364 -47.94 49.42 -14.94
CA SER A 364 -48.99 49.94 -14.06
C SER A 364 -49.36 51.38 -14.43
N VAL A 365 -48.37 52.23 -14.68
CA VAL A 365 -48.57 53.63 -15.06
C VAL A 365 -49.26 53.73 -16.42
N GLN A 366 -48.84 52.93 -17.40
CA GLN A 366 -49.52 52.85 -18.70
C GLN A 366 -50.99 52.45 -18.57
N ARG A 367 -51.29 51.46 -17.72
CA ARG A 367 -52.66 51.01 -17.46
C ARG A 367 -53.50 52.10 -16.79
N ILE A 368 -52.98 52.71 -15.72
CA ILE A 368 -53.67 53.80 -15.00
C ILE A 368 -53.94 54.97 -15.94
N MET A 369 -52.99 55.32 -16.80
CA MET A 369 -53.16 56.38 -17.78
C MET A 369 -54.32 56.10 -18.74
N VAL A 370 -54.45 54.87 -19.25
CA VAL A 370 -55.56 54.48 -20.14
C VAL A 370 -56.89 54.44 -19.37
N ASP A 371 -56.91 53.91 -18.15
CA ASP A 371 -58.10 53.83 -17.30
C ASP A 371 -58.63 55.22 -16.93
N GLU A 372 -57.75 56.16 -16.57
CA GLU A 372 -58.10 57.55 -16.28
C GLU A 372 -58.52 58.32 -17.55
N LEU A 373 -57.84 58.11 -18.69
CA LEU A 373 -58.28 58.67 -19.98
C LEU A 373 -59.70 58.22 -20.33
N MET A 374 -60.02 56.94 -20.13
CA MET A 374 -61.37 56.40 -20.32
C MET A 374 -62.38 57.00 -19.35
N ALA A 375 -62.02 57.14 -18.07
CA ALA A 375 -62.90 57.71 -17.04
C ALA A 375 -63.23 59.18 -17.35
N VAL A 376 -62.20 60.00 -17.62
CA VAL A 376 -62.39 61.41 -17.96
C VAL A 376 -63.13 61.57 -19.29
N PHE A 377 -62.89 60.70 -20.28
CA PHE A 377 -63.68 60.70 -21.52
C PHE A 377 -65.17 60.41 -21.25
N ARG A 378 -65.48 59.37 -20.47
CA ARG A 378 -66.88 59.03 -20.10
C ARG A 378 -67.57 60.19 -19.39
N GLU A 379 -66.89 60.83 -18.44
CA GLU A 379 -67.42 62.00 -17.73
C GLU A 379 -67.64 63.21 -18.65
N THR A 380 -66.70 63.45 -19.58
CA THR A 380 -66.74 64.60 -20.49
C THR A 380 -67.77 64.39 -21.61
N PHE A 381 -67.84 63.18 -22.17
CA PHE A 381 -68.79 62.81 -23.21
C PHE A 381 -70.23 62.89 -22.71
N ALA A 382 -70.51 62.47 -21.47
CA ALA A 382 -71.84 62.57 -20.89
C ALA A 382 -72.33 64.02 -20.70
N LYS A 383 -71.40 64.98 -20.53
CA LYS A 383 -71.69 66.38 -20.21
C LYS A 383 -71.60 67.34 -21.40
N ASN A 384 -71.02 66.92 -22.53
CA ASN A 384 -70.73 67.79 -23.66
C ASN A 384 -71.53 67.39 -24.91
N SER A 385 -72.64 68.09 -25.17
CA SER A 385 -73.50 67.85 -26.33
C SER A 385 -72.76 67.98 -27.67
N ARG A 386 -71.77 68.86 -27.78
CA ARG A 386 -70.97 69.04 -29.01
C ARG A 386 -70.13 67.80 -29.33
N LEU A 387 -69.64 67.09 -28.31
CA LEU A 387 -68.89 65.84 -28.50
C LEU A 387 -69.82 64.69 -28.93
N GLN A 388 -71.06 64.68 -28.45
CA GLN A 388 -72.09 63.71 -28.84
C GLN A 388 -72.52 63.92 -30.30
N ASP A 389 -72.78 65.17 -30.70
CA ASP A 389 -73.09 65.53 -32.08
C ASP A 389 -71.92 65.22 -33.02
N ALA A 390 -70.68 65.51 -32.60
CA ALA A 390 -69.48 65.16 -33.36
C ALA A 390 -69.30 63.65 -33.53
N ALA A 391 -69.70 62.84 -32.55
CA ALA A 391 -69.67 61.37 -32.65
C ALA A 391 -70.73 60.84 -33.61
N ILE A 392 -71.94 61.42 -33.59
CA ILE A 392 -73.01 61.08 -34.54
C ILE A 392 -72.60 61.45 -35.97
N ASN A 393 -72.03 62.64 -36.16
CA ASN A 393 -71.55 63.09 -37.47
C ASN A 393 -70.39 62.22 -38.00
N ALA A 394 -69.47 61.82 -37.12
CA ALA A 394 -68.40 60.88 -37.48
C ALA A 394 -68.97 59.50 -37.90
N ALA A 395 -69.97 58.98 -37.18
CA ALA A 395 -70.63 57.73 -37.54
C ALA A 395 -71.41 57.83 -38.87
N ILE A 396 -72.08 58.95 -39.14
CA ILE A 396 -72.77 59.21 -40.42
C ILE A 396 -71.76 59.22 -41.58
N ALA A 397 -70.62 59.91 -41.41
CA ALA A 397 -69.57 59.97 -42.42
C ALA A 397 -68.91 58.59 -42.66
N GLU A 398 -68.74 57.78 -41.62
CA GLU A 398 -68.22 56.41 -41.74
C GLU A 398 -69.18 55.48 -42.50
N VAL A 399 -70.48 55.54 -42.20
CA VAL A 399 -71.53 54.81 -42.95
C VAL A 399 -71.60 55.26 -44.41
N ALA A 400 -71.33 56.55 -44.67
CA ALA A 400 -71.25 57.10 -46.02
C ALA A 400 -69.97 56.70 -46.79
N SER A 401 -69.08 55.88 -46.20
CA SER A 401 -67.77 55.50 -46.76
C SER A 401 -66.84 56.70 -47.01
N GLU A 402 -67.06 57.83 -46.34
CA GLU A 402 -66.14 58.95 -46.33
C GLU A 402 -64.98 58.66 -45.36
N THR A 403 -63.75 59.03 -45.73
CA THR A 403 -62.60 58.82 -44.84
C THR A 403 -62.63 59.80 -43.67
N VAL A 404 -63.21 59.37 -42.54
CA VAL A 404 -63.17 60.12 -41.29
C VAL A 404 -61.72 60.14 -40.79
N LYS A 405 -61.05 61.29 -40.91
CA LYS A 405 -59.61 61.40 -40.56
C LYS A 405 -59.31 61.13 -39.08
N ARG A 406 -60.23 61.48 -38.16
CA ARG A 406 -60.20 61.10 -36.73
C ARG A 406 -61.60 61.17 -36.15
N ASP A 407 -62.00 60.14 -35.41
CA ASP A 407 -63.21 60.18 -34.60
C ASP A 407 -62.97 61.03 -33.32
N PRO A 408 -64.03 61.51 -32.64
CA PRO A 408 -63.88 62.33 -31.44
C PRO A 408 -63.23 61.57 -30.27
N VAL A 409 -63.31 60.23 -30.23
CA VAL A 409 -62.63 59.41 -29.22
C VAL A 409 -61.13 59.43 -29.45
N SER A 410 -60.65 59.09 -30.65
CA SER A 410 -59.22 59.14 -31.01
C SER A 410 -58.65 60.54 -30.87
N THR A 411 -59.43 61.58 -31.19
CA THR A 411 -58.99 62.97 -30.99
C THR A 411 -58.80 63.27 -29.51
N PHE A 412 -59.76 62.91 -28.65
CA PHE A 412 -59.64 63.08 -27.20
C PHE A 412 -58.46 62.31 -26.60
N PHE A 413 -58.25 61.05 -27.00
CA PHE A 413 -57.14 60.24 -26.52
C PHE A 413 -55.78 60.79 -26.98
N ASN A 414 -55.66 61.19 -28.25
CA ASN A 414 -54.41 61.76 -28.77
C ASN A 414 -54.09 63.11 -28.12
N ASP A 415 -55.09 63.95 -27.87
CA ASP A 415 -54.91 65.25 -27.20
C ASP A 415 -54.58 65.07 -25.71
N GLY A 416 -55.19 64.08 -25.05
CA GLY A 416 -54.86 63.69 -23.67
C GLY A 416 -53.43 63.18 -23.53
N LEU A 417 -53.00 62.28 -24.44
CA LEU A 417 -51.62 61.78 -24.49
C LEU A 417 -50.61 62.89 -24.87
N ALA A 418 -50.97 63.80 -25.78
CA ALA A 418 -50.13 64.95 -26.11
C ALA A 418 -50.02 65.93 -24.93
N SER A 419 -51.09 66.12 -24.16
CA SER A 419 -51.08 66.93 -22.94
C SER A 419 -50.21 66.32 -21.84
N PHE A 420 -50.22 64.99 -21.70
CA PHE A 420 -49.31 64.26 -20.81
C PHE A 420 -47.84 64.39 -21.24
N ARG A 421 -47.55 64.30 -22.54
CA ARG A 421 -46.18 64.47 -23.08
C ARG A 421 -45.63 65.90 -22.97
N SER A 422 -46.51 66.89 -22.99
CA SER A 422 -46.14 68.33 -22.96
C SER A 422 -46.28 68.97 -21.59
N ASP A 423 -46.56 68.16 -20.56
CA ASP A 423 -46.69 68.56 -19.15
C ASP A 423 -47.68 69.71 -18.91
N LYS A 424 -48.69 69.81 -19.78
CA LYS A 424 -49.72 70.84 -19.67
C LYS A 424 -50.70 70.47 -18.56
N PRO A 425 -51.02 71.39 -17.63
CA PRO A 425 -51.89 71.09 -16.50
C PRO A 425 -53.31 70.77 -16.99
N SER A 426 -53.65 69.49 -16.95
CA SER A 426 -55.00 68.97 -17.20
C SER A 426 -55.39 68.01 -16.10
N GLU A 427 -56.69 67.76 -15.94
CA GLU A 427 -57.22 66.86 -14.91
C GLU A 427 -56.66 65.42 -15.05
N ILE A 428 -56.43 64.98 -16.29
CA ILE A 428 -55.82 63.67 -16.60
C ILE A 428 -54.36 63.61 -16.13
N VAL A 429 -53.59 64.67 -16.40
CA VAL A 429 -52.18 64.76 -15.98
C VAL A 429 -52.08 64.72 -14.46
N LYS A 430 -52.90 65.50 -13.74
CA LYS A 430 -52.90 65.51 -12.26
C LYS A 430 -53.16 64.13 -11.65
N ARG A 431 -54.15 63.38 -12.16
CA ARG A 431 -54.50 62.05 -11.64
C ARG A 431 -53.42 61.01 -11.96
N CYS A 432 -52.85 61.06 -13.15
CA CYS A 432 -51.76 60.16 -13.55
C CYS A 432 -50.45 60.46 -12.79
N THR A 433 -50.12 61.73 -12.57
CA THR A 433 -48.93 62.15 -11.81
C THR A 433 -49.03 61.72 -10.35
N ALA A 434 -50.19 61.92 -9.69
CA ALA A 434 -50.38 61.46 -8.31
C ALA A 434 -50.23 59.93 -8.15
N ALA A 435 -50.72 59.16 -9.13
CA ALA A 435 -50.57 57.71 -9.15
C ALA A 435 -49.13 57.26 -9.44
N PHE A 436 -48.41 58.00 -10.29
CA PHE A 436 -46.98 57.78 -10.55
C PHE A 436 -46.14 58.06 -9.31
N GLU A 437 -46.30 59.22 -8.67
CA GLU A 437 -45.58 59.62 -7.46
C GLU A 437 -45.81 58.63 -6.30
N ALA A 438 -47.04 58.11 -6.14
CA ALA A 438 -47.32 57.09 -5.13
C ALA A 438 -46.57 55.76 -5.38
N ARG A 439 -46.41 55.36 -6.65
CA ARG A 439 -45.69 54.13 -7.03
C ARG A 439 -44.17 54.31 -7.02
N GLU A 440 -43.70 55.49 -7.44
CA GLU A 440 -42.29 55.86 -7.33
C GLU A 440 -41.87 55.88 -5.85
N LYS A 441 -42.71 56.39 -4.96
CA LYS A 441 -42.45 56.35 -3.52
C LYS A 441 -42.37 54.92 -2.97
N GLU A 442 -43.28 54.04 -3.35
CA GLU A 442 -43.25 52.61 -2.97
C GLU A 442 -41.97 51.92 -3.48
N PHE A 443 -41.53 52.24 -4.70
CA PHE A 443 -40.28 51.75 -5.27
C PHE A 443 -39.07 52.27 -4.48
N LEU A 444 -39.01 53.58 -4.21
CA LEU A 444 -37.92 54.17 -3.44
C LEU A 444 -37.86 53.63 -2.01
N ASP A 445 -39.00 53.42 -1.34
CA ASP A 445 -39.05 52.84 0.01
C ASP A 445 -38.52 51.39 0.03
N ALA A 446 -38.72 50.63 -1.06
CA ALA A 446 -38.26 49.24 -1.16
C ALA A 446 -36.76 49.12 -1.44
N PHE A 447 -36.15 50.09 -2.13
CA PHE A 447 -34.77 50.02 -2.64
C PHE A 447 -33.81 51.07 -2.09
N SER A 448 -34.31 52.08 -1.39
CA SER A 448 -33.54 53.18 -0.81
C SER A 448 -33.74 53.24 0.70
N ILE A 449 -33.02 54.15 1.37
CA ILE A 449 -33.23 54.46 2.78
C ILE A 449 -34.14 55.68 2.85
N GLY A 450 -35.16 55.61 3.71
CA GLY A 450 -36.01 56.77 4.00
C GLY A 450 -35.30 57.79 4.90
N GLU A 451 -35.64 59.08 4.77
CA GLU A 451 -35.03 60.16 5.55
C GLU A 451 -35.11 59.94 7.07
N ALA A 452 -36.20 59.35 7.56
CA ALA A 452 -36.38 59.05 8.98
C ALA A 452 -35.40 57.99 9.50
N GLU A 453 -35.14 56.92 8.73
CA GLU A 453 -34.19 55.87 9.10
C GLU A 453 -32.74 56.39 9.01
N ALA A 454 -32.43 57.24 8.02
CA ALA A 454 -31.13 57.90 7.91
C ALA A 454 -30.89 58.87 9.08
N ALA A 455 -31.91 59.63 9.49
CA ALA A 455 -31.84 60.50 10.66
C ALA A 455 -31.67 59.72 11.98
N GLU A 456 -32.31 58.54 12.10
CA GLU A 456 -32.13 57.63 13.24
C GLU A 456 -30.68 57.15 13.34
N VAL A 457 -30.10 56.67 12.23
CA VAL A 457 -28.70 56.24 12.18
C VAL A 457 -27.74 57.42 12.44
N GLY A 458 -28.00 58.59 11.85
CA GLY A 458 -27.21 59.80 12.07
C GLY A 458 -27.26 60.32 13.51
N ALA A 459 -28.39 60.17 14.21
CA ALA A 459 -28.50 60.49 15.63
C ALA A 459 -27.67 59.55 16.51
N LEU A 460 -27.69 58.23 16.21
CA LEU A 460 -26.84 57.24 16.87
C LEU A 460 -25.35 57.49 16.57
N ALA A 461 -25.03 57.87 15.33
CA ALA A 461 -23.67 58.18 14.91
C ALA A 461 -23.11 59.40 15.65
N LYS A 462 -23.88 60.49 15.78
CA LYS A 462 -23.49 61.69 16.53
C LYS A 462 -23.22 61.42 18.01
N GLN A 463 -23.92 60.46 18.63
CA GLN A 463 -23.65 60.06 20.02
C GLN A 463 -22.32 59.32 20.18
N CYS A 464 -21.85 58.64 19.13
CA CYS A 464 -20.61 57.86 19.14
C CYS A 464 -19.39 58.63 18.62
N GLN A 465 -19.59 59.85 18.10
CA GLN A 465 -18.54 60.57 17.41
C GLN A 465 -17.49 61.08 18.42
N ASP A 466 -16.24 60.66 18.25
CA ASP A 466 -15.10 61.05 19.08
C ASP A 466 -13.92 61.44 18.18
N GLY A 467 -13.86 62.73 17.81
CA GLY A 467 -12.89 63.21 16.82
C GLY A 467 -13.07 62.55 15.45
N ASN A 468 -12.00 61.93 14.91
CA ASN A 468 -12.04 61.16 13.66
C ASN A 468 -12.49 59.68 13.85
N GLY A 469 -12.73 59.26 15.10
CA GLY A 469 -13.13 57.90 15.47
C GLY A 469 -14.61 57.78 15.82
N MET A 470 -15.11 56.54 15.85
CA MET A 470 -16.45 56.20 16.38
C MET A 470 -16.26 55.31 17.61
N ASP A 471 -16.65 55.81 18.78
CA ASP A 471 -16.58 55.07 20.04
C ASP A 471 -17.95 54.43 20.35
N LEU A 472 -18.06 53.14 20.07
CA LEU A 472 -19.28 52.34 20.26
C LEU A 472 -19.60 52.08 21.73
N THR A 473 -18.68 52.36 22.67
CA THR A 473 -18.92 52.15 24.11
C THR A 473 -19.89 53.17 24.70
N ARG A 474 -20.20 54.24 23.95
CA ARG A 474 -21.14 55.31 24.33
C ARG A 474 -22.61 54.95 24.07
N LEU A 475 -22.88 53.89 23.30
CA LEU A 475 -24.24 53.40 23.06
C LEU A 475 -24.67 52.42 24.15
N SER A 476 -25.96 52.45 24.51
CA SER A 476 -26.55 51.41 25.33
C SER A 476 -26.64 50.08 24.55
N GLU A 477 -26.77 48.96 25.26
CA GLU A 477 -26.89 47.64 24.64
C GLU A 477 -28.11 47.55 23.70
N GLU A 478 -29.24 48.17 24.06
CA GLU A 478 -30.43 48.26 23.22
C GLU A 478 -30.17 49.10 21.95
N GLN A 479 -29.46 50.22 22.06
CA GLN A 479 -29.10 51.06 20.92
C GLN A 479 -28.12 50.36 19.97
N LEU A 480 -27.20 49.56 20.52
CA LEU A 480 -26.24 48.80 19.74
C LEU A 480 -26.92 47.64 18.98
N GLN A 481 -27.87 46.95 19.61
CA GLN A 481 -28.72 45.97 18.93
C GLN A 481 -29.59 46.62 17.86
N ARG A 482 -30.12 47.83 18.12
CA ARG A 482 -30.89 48.58 17.13
C ARG A 482 -30.03 48.98 15.93
N ALA A 483 -28.80 49.48 16.16
CA ALA A 483 -27.85 49.81 15.10
C ALA A 483 -27.46 48.58 14.27
N GLN A 484 -27.26 47.42 14.91
CA GLN A 484 -27.00 46.16 14.21
C GLN A 484 -28.19 45.73 13.34
N LYS A 485 -29.42 45.86 13.86
CA LYS A 485 -30.63 45.55 13.09
C LYS A 485 -30.79 46.49 11.88
N LEU A 486 -30.49 47.78 12.04
CA LEU A 486 -30.51 48.75 10.94
C LEU A 486 -29.42 48.44 9.90
N PHE A 487 -28.21 48.09 10.35
CA PHE A 487 -27.12 47.64 9.48
C PHE A 487 -27.51 46.42 8.63
N ASP A 488 -28.07 45.38 9.26
CA ASP A 488 -28.50 44.18 8.55
C ASP A 488 -29.64 44.47 7.56
N THR A 489 -30.60 45.31 7.96
CA THR A 489 -31.73 45.72 7.12
C THR A 489 -31.24 46.53 5.91
N PHE A 490 -30.32 47.47 6.08
CA PHE A 490 -29.81 48.31 5.00
C PHE A 490 -28.99 47.47 4.01
N ASN A 491 -28.07 46.64 4.51
CA ASN A 491 -27.29 45.77 3.63
C ASN A 491 -28.18 44.81 2.83
N HIS A 492 -29.24 44.28 3.44
CA HIS A 492 -30.22 43.45 2.73
C HIS A 492 -31.01 44.26 1.68
N ARG A 493 -31.43 45.50 1.97
CA ARG A 493 -32.15 46.36 1.00
C ARG A 493 -31.27 46.79 -0.17
N PHE A 494 -29.99 47.08 0.05
CA PHE A 494 -29.06 47.44 -1.02
C PHE A 494 -28.46 46.24 -1.76
N GLY A 495 -28.56 45.03 -1.19
CA GLY A 495 -27.92 43.85 -1.75
C GLY A 495 -26.42 43.79 -1.50
N TYR A 496 -25.94 44.41 -0.42
CA TYR A 496 -24.55 44.29 0.01
C TYR A 496 -24.32 42.96 0.74
N TYR A 497 -23.37 42.19 0.23
CA TYR A 497 -22.95 40.95 0.88
C TYR A 497 -21.96 41.25 2.02
N VAL A 498 -22.36 40.90 3.24
CA VAL A 498 -21.51 40.98 4.42
C VAL A 498 -21.26 39.56 4.96
N PRO A 499 -19.99 39.11 5.02
CA PRO A 499 -19.66 37.77 5.51
C PRO A 499 -20.06 37.57 6.97
N ARG A 500 -20.67 36.44 7.33
CA ARG A 500 -20.95 36.14 8.74
C ARG A 500 -19.67 35.79 9.49
N VAL A 501 -19.65 36.14 10.77
CA VAL A 501 -18.55 35.81 11.67
C VAL A 501 -18.72 34.35 12.14
N PRO A 502 -17.67 33.51 12.09
CA PRO A 502 -17.79 32.08 12.43
C PRO A 502 -18.02 31.85 13.94
N GLY A 503 -18.56 30.69 14.27
CA GLY A 503 -18.75 30.21 15.65
C GLY A 503 -17.55 29.45 16.22
N THR A 504 -17.69 28.99 17.46
CA THR A 504 -16.65 28.25 18.20
C THR A 504 -16.48 26.80 17.70
N VAL A 505 -15.26 26.27 17.81
CA VAL A 505 -14.93 24.88 17.47
C VAL A 505 -14.85 24.05 18.76
N GLY A 506 -15.34 22.81 18.73
CA GLY A 506 -15.26 21.88 19.87
C GLY A 506 -14.03 20.97 19.79
N ALA A 507 -13.40 20.69 20.93
CA ALA A 507 -12.33 19.72 21.02
C ALA A 507 -12.88 18.28 20.91
N MET A 508 -12.18 17.40 20.19
CA MET A 508 -12.55 15.97 20.09
C MET A 508 -11.91 15.10 21.18
N ALA A 509 -10.85 15.58 21.83
CA ALA A 509 -10.12 14.87 22.88
C ALA A 509 -9.46 15.86 23.85
N LYS A 510 -9.15 15.35 25.06
CA LYS A 510 -8.60 16.16 26.16
C LYS A 510 -7.25 16.79 25.85
N GLU A 511 -6.38 16.13 25.08
CA GLU A 511 -5.06 16.69 24.75
C GLU A 511 -5.16 17.92 23.84
N GLY A 512 -6.27 18.10 23.12
CA GLY A 512 -6.50 19.25 22.24
C GLY A 512 -7.25 20.41 22.90
N GLU A 513 -7.77 20.25 24.12
CA GLU A 513 -8.64 21.25 24.77
C GLU A 513 -7.93 22.60 24.94
N ALA A 514 -6.69 22.61 25.45
CA ALA A 514 -5.95 23.84 25.67
C ALA A 514 -5.68 24.64 24.38
N PHE A 515 -5.36 23.94 23.27
CA PHE A 515 -5.16 24.58 21.97
C PHE A 515 -6.47 25.13 21.41
N ILE A 516 -7.57 24.38 21.54
CA ILE A 516 -8.89 24.81 21.07
C ILE A 516 -9.42 25.99 21.89
N ASP A 517 -9.18 26.04 23.19
CA ASP A 517 -9.55 27.17 24.05
C ASP A 517 -8.83 28.46 23.63
N GLU A 518 -7.54 28.37 23.31
CA GLU A 518 -6.76 29.50 22.80
C GLU A 518 -7.28 29.97 21.43
N VAL A 519 -7.51 29.04 20.49
CA VAL A 519 -8.09 29.35 19.17
C VAL A 519 -9.48 29.99 19.31
N ASN A 520 -10.35 29.45 20.17
CA ASN A 520 -11.68 30.01 20.39
C ASN A 520 -11.61 31.41 21.01
N LYS A 521 -10.64 31.66 21.91
CA LYS A 521 -10.39 32.98 22.47
C LYS A 521 -9.97 33.97 21.37
N GLU A 522 -9.02 33.61 20.51
CA GLU A 522 -8.60 34.46 19.38
C GLU A 522 -9.75 34.72 18.40
N VAL A 523 -10.50 33.67 18.03
CA VAL A 523 -11.67 33.80 17.16
C VAL A 523 -12.71 34.75 17.77
N SER A 524 -12.97 34.64 19.07
CA SER A 524 -13.92 35.53 19.77
C SER A 524 -13.46 36.99 19.79
N GLN A 525 -12.15 37.24 19.94
CA GLN A 525 -11.58 38.59 19.92
C GLN A 525 -11.67 39.19 18.51
N CYS A 526 -11.23 38.44 17.50
CA CYS A 526 -11.31 38.87 16.09
C CYS A 526 -12.77 39.08 15.66
N ALA A 527 -13.69 38.22 16.10
CA ALA A 527 -15.13 38.37 15.89
C ALA A 527 -15.67 39.71 16.41
N GLN A 528 -15.27 40.09 17.63
CA GLN A 528 -15.66 41.36 18.25
C GLN A 528 -15.04 42.56 17.52
N GLU A 529 -13.77 42.49 17.14
CA GLU A 529 -13.10 43.53 16.36
C GLU A 529 -13.76 43.75 15.00
N VAL A 530 -14.07 42.68 14.28
CA VAL A 530 -14.76 42.73 12.98
C VAL A 530 -16.16 43.31 13.13
N ALA A 531 -16.92 42.90 14.16
CA ALA A 531 -18.24 43.46 14.43
C ALA A 531 -18.18 44.98 14.72
N ARG A 532 -17.24 45.40 15.58
CA ARG A 532 -17.01 46.83 15.88
C ARG A 532 -16.58 47.62 14.65
N ALA A 533 -15.66 47.10 13.85
CA ALA A 533 -15.19 47.77 12.64
C ALA A 533 -16.32 47.96 11.61
N ARG A 534 -17.19 46.95 11.43
CA ARG A 534 -18.36 47.03 10.55
C ARG A 534 -19.36 48.08 11.00
N LEU A 535 -19.75 48.04 12.28
CA LEU A 535 -20.68 49.02 12.85
C LEU A 535 -20.09 50.43 12.84
N GLY A 536 -18.80 50.58 13.16
CA GLY A 536 -18.11 51.87 13.10
C GLY A 536 -18.06 52.44 11.69
N ALA A 537 -17.78 51.61 10.67
CA ALA A 537 -17.81 52.03 9.27
C ALA A 537 -19.22 52.40 8.81
N PHE A 538 -20.24 51.64 9.23
CA PHE A 538 -21.64 51.93 8.95
C PHE A 538 -22.06 53.27 9.53
N LEU A 539 -21.86 53.49 10.83
CA LEU A 539 -22.25 54.74 11.48
C LEU A 539 -21.48 55.94 10.92
N ARG A 540 -20.20 55.78 10.56
CA ARG A 540 -19.39 56.85 9.94
C ARG A 540 -19.95 57.28 8.58
N ALA A 541 -20.60 56.39 7.83
CA ALA A 541 -21.21 56.75 6.55
C ALA A 541 -22.42 57.70 6.69
N PHE A 542 -22.98 57.84 7.90
CA PHE A 542 -24.15 58.67 8.20
C PHE A 542 -23.87 59.76 9.26
N ALA A 543 -22.61 59.91 9.70
CA ALA A 543 -22.15 60.94 10.63
C ALA A 543 -21.78 62.22 9.87
#